data_AF-A0ABD1FLT2-F1
#
_entry.id   AF-A0ABD1FLT2-F1
#
_cell.length_a   1.000
_cell.length_b   1.000
_cell.length_c   1.000
_cell.angle_alpha   90.00
_cell.angle_beta   90.00
_cell.angle_gamma   90.00
#
_symmetry.space_group_name_H-M   'P 1'
#
loop_
_entity.id
_entity.type
_entity.pdbx_description
1 polymer ?
#
loop_
_entity_poly.entity_id
_entity_poly.type
_entity_poly.pdbx_seq_one_letter_code
_entity_poly.pdbx_strand_id
1 'polypeptide(L)'
;MPKQRWRKSFNSFIDPSEDEQLRGIKTEIDGNVQKIFNFLKEKNGDDRKDEVADLIGDFHKQYDSLYARYDHLSGKLRNKFRAKSGKDTASSSSDSSDSDDSLAKSEKTNGQVEITMAENSSVSERGELERKLTAAADEKEALHQEYLSSVERLNADVSLLREENAQLQSRNFEMEKALAEKESEISKFWERESESSARIMTLAADVNNLREKLGHMSDQKSEAYRVVEKQRGEMSEVLIQIENLKEELSLAEDRNTELGHKIVEQKREMEEHRDELLRLSEEHMQLEVRFRDCHERLILSEKKTEEISDQFRGSMAVKNQDIDQLEESIEDLKAELDIKEDELSSLVENMRATEVKQRLSGQKLRITEQVLNEKEEIHQKRVEKLQEEQELLQGRIASLAGIVSIYKEAQLSLVGDISEKMNETLNGIDTFSVKFEEDYGHLESRVYEIRNELKVVVNWITGNNAEKDEMKKEVGSLVEQVLVLTEKVNEMGMILQKNEEERKSLSETVRQRDEKAKELTMMIEERDGKLNEKDSGMLSLSEEKREAIRQLCIWIDFHHDRYEDLKDMMLKKRGGTRQIAA
;
A
#
# COMPACT_ATOMS: atom_id res chain seq x y z
N MET A 1 -43.94 -144.47 26.18
CA MET A 1 -42.78 -144.12 27.04
C MET A 1 -42.53 -142.61 27.02
N PRO A 2 -41.97 -141.99 28.09
CA PRO A 2 -42.55 -140.73 28.57
C PRO A 2 -41.59 -139.57 28.95
N LYS A 3 -42.15 -138.35 28.98
CA LYS A 3 -41.89 -137.21 29.90
C LYS A 3 -40.46 -136.63 30.08
N GLN A 4 -39.37 -137.30 29.74
CA GLN A 4 -38.01 -136.75 29.93
C GLN A 4 -37.64 -135.65 28.94
N ARG A 5 -38.09 -135.75 27.67
CA ARG A 5 -37.72 -134.81 26.58
C ARG A 5 -38.10 -133.35 26.89
N TRP A 6 -39.15 -133.12 27.68
CA TRP A 6 -39.59 -131.78 28.10
C TRP A 6 -38.79 -131.20 29.28
N ARG A 7 -38.17 -132.03 30.14
CA ARG A 7 -37.38 -131.52 31.27
C ARG A 7 -36.01 -131.00 30.86
N LYS A 8 -35.37 -131.61 29.86
CA LYS A 8 -34.07 -131.13 29.36
C LYS A 8 -34.18 -129.77 28.67
N SER A 9 -35.22 -129.55 27.87
CA SER A 9 -35.41 -128.32 27.08
C SER A 9 -35.68 -127.04 27.89
N PHE A 10 -36.12 -127.13 29.15
CA PHE A 10 -36.28 -125.95 30.01
C PHE A 10 -35.07 -125.68 30.92
N ASN A 11 -34.19 -126.66 31.10
CA ASN A 11 -33.01 -126.53 31.96
C ASN A 11 -31.84 -125.79 31.29
N SER A 12 -32.03 -125.39 30.03
CA SER A 12 -31.14 -124.56 29.20
C SER A 12 -31.78 -123.21 28.81
N PHE A 13 -32.89 -122.82 29.47
CA PHE A 13 -33.69 -121.64 29.10
C PHE A 13 -33.61 -120.48 30.12
N ILE A 14 -32.71 -120.61 31.10
CA ILE A 14 -32.20 -119.53 31.94
C ILE A 14 -30.70 -119.82 32.09
N ASP A 15 -29.90 -119.36 31.13
CA ASP A 15 -28.45 -119.37 31.28
C ASP A 15 -28.08 -118.35 32.38
N PRO A 16 -27.29 -118.72 33.40
CA PRO A 16 -26.81 -117.76 34.40
C PRO A 16 -26.11 -116.54 33.77
N SER A 17 -25.45 -116.70 32.62
CA SER A 17 -24.81 -115.61 31.88
C SER A 17 -25.81 -114.60 31.33
N GLU A 18 -26.97 -115.06 30.83
CA GLU A 18 -28.03 -114.17 30.34
C GLU A 18 -28.74 -113.44 31.50
N ASP A 19 -28.98 -114.14 32.62
CA ASP A 19 -29.56 -113.56 33.84
C ASP A 19 -28.64 -112.49 34.48
N GLU A 20 -27.31 -112.65 34.34
CA GLU A 20 -26.31 -111.66 34.76
C GLU A 20 -26.22 -110.46 33.79
N GLN A 21 -26.26 -110.71 32.47
CA GLN A 21 -26.29 -109.66 31.44
C GLN A 21 -27.56 -108.80 31.55
N LEU A 22 -28.73 -109.41 31.77
CA LEU A 22 -29.99 -108.69 32.01
C LEU A 22 -29.98 -107.88 33.32
N ARG A 23 -29.12 -108.24 34.29
CA ARG A 23 -28.86 -107.45 35.50
C ARG A 23 -28.01 -106.22 35.18
N GLY A 24 -26.96 -106.38 34.37
CA GLY A 24 -26.12 -105.29 33.88
C GLY A 24 -26.90 -104.27 33.04
N ILE A 25 -27.65 -104.75 32.05
CA ILE A 25 -28.51 -103.92 31.17
C ILE A 25 -29.53 -103.12 31.99
N LYS A 26 -30.13 -103.71 33.03
CA LYS A 26 -31.01 -102.99 33.97
C LYS A 26 -30.28 -101.84 34.65
N THR A 27 -29.09 -102.08 35.23
CA THR A 27 -28.31 -101.00 35.88
C THR A 27 -27.85 -99.90 34.91
N GLU A 28 -27.60 -100.23 33.64
CA GLU A 28 -27.27 -99.24 32.60
C GLU A 28 -28.49 -98.38 32.22
N ILE A 29 -29.67 -98.99 32.06
CA ILE A 29 -30.94 -98.29 31.82
C ILE A 29 -31.24 -97.33 32.98
N ASP A 30 -31.07 -97.77 34.22
CA ASP A 30 -31.35 -96.97 35.42
C ASP A 30 -30.41 -95.76 35.51
N GLY A 31 -29.11 -95.97 35.24
CA GLY A 31 -28.13 -94.89 35.14
C GLY A 31 -28.40 -93.93 33.98
N ASN A 32 -28.99 -94.40 32.87
CA ASN A 32 -29.37 -93.53 31.74
C ASN A 32 -30.65 -92.73 32.02
N VAL A 33 -31.64 -93.30 32.71
CA VAL A 33 -32.82 -92.55 33.19
C VAL A 33 -32.40 -91.45 34.18
N GLN A 34 -31.47 -91.72 35.08
CA GLN A 34 -30.93 -90.71 36.00
C GLN A 34 -30.21 -89.55 35.27
N LYS A 35 -29.47 -89.83 34.18
CA LYS A 35 -28.90 -88.77 33.32
C LYS A 35 -30.00 -87.91 32.69
N ILE A 36 -31.08 -88.53 32.19
CA ILE A 36 -32.20 -87.82 31.56
C ILE A 36 -32.91 -86.89 32.57
N PHE A 37 -33.18 -87.36 33.79
CA PHE A 37 -33.73 -86.52 34.86
C PHE A 37 -32.81 -85.33 35.20
N ASN A 38 -31.50 -85.51 35.23
CA ASN A 38 -30.55 -84.41 35.45
C ASN A 38 -30.56 -83.40 34.29
N PHE A 39 -30.58 -83.85 33.03
CA PHE A 39 -30.66 -82.98 31.85
C PHE A 39 -31.96 -82.16 31.78
N LEU A 40 -33.08 -82.72 32.23
CA LEU A 40 -34.36 -81.99 32.33
C LEU A 40 -34.28 -80.90 33.42
N LYS A 41 -33.57 -81.18 34.52
CA LYS A 41 -33.46 -80.31 35.70
C LYS A 41 -32.45 -79.16 35.55
N GLU A 42 -31.45 -79.28 34.69
CA GLU A 42 -30.44 -78.21 34.47
C GLU A 42 -30.94 -77.02 33.61
N LYS A 43 -32.08 -77.14 32.92
CA LYS A 43 -32.62 -76.07 32.05
C LYS A 43 -33.93 -75.49 32.57
N ASN A 44 -33.84 -74.40 33.33
CA ASN A 44 -34.95 -73.62 33.90
C ASN A 44 -36.16 -73.41 32.96
N GLY A 45 -37.36 -73.34 33.53
CA GLY A 45 -38.47 -72.51 33.03
C GLY A 45 -39.30 -73.00 31.82
N ASP A 46 -39.65 -74.28 31.74
CA ASP A 46 -40.80 -74.72 30.92
C ASP A 46 -41.53 -75.82 31.69
N ASP A 47 -42.78 -75.56 32.10
CA ASP A 47 -43.58 -76.43 32.96
C ASP A 47 -43.79 -77.84 32.35
N ARG A 48 -43.71 -77.96 31.02
CA ARG A 48 -43.79 -79.24 30.31
C ARG A 48 -42.57 -80.14 30.54
N LYS A 49 -41.45 -79.62 31.07
CA LYS A 49 -40.31 -80.45 31.47
C LYS A 49 -40.63 -81.31 32.69
N ASP A 50 -41.40 -80.77 33.64
CA ASP A 50 -41.83 -81.52 34.81
C ASP A 50 -42.90 -82.55 34.42
N GLU A 51 -43.84 -82.19 33.52
CA GLU A 51 -44.81 -83.14 32.95
C GLU A 51 -44.13 -84.29 32.17
N VAL A 52 -43.07 -84.00 31.40
CA VAL A 52 -42.23 -85.02 30.74
C VAL A 52 -41.40 -85.83 31.74
N ALA A 53 -40.89 -85.22 32.80
CA ALA A 53 -40.15 -85.91 33.86
C ALA A 53 -41.06 -86.89 34.63
N ASP A 54 -42.30 -86.50 34.94
CA ASP A 54 -43.30 -87.38 35.54
C ASP A 54 -43.68 -88.53 34.60
N LEU A 55 -43.86 -88.27 33.29
CA LEU A 55 -44.14 -89.32 32.30
C LEU A 55 -43.00 -90.36 32.19
N ILE A 56 -41.75 -89.89 32.20
CA ILE A 56 -40.55 -90.74 32.22
C ILE A 56 -40.46 -91.49 33.55
N GLY A 57 -40.79 -90.84 34.66
CA GLY A 57 -40.85 -91.45 35.99
C GLY A 57 -41.92 -92.56 36.07
N ASP A 58 -43.10 -92.36 35.52
CA ASP A 58 -44.16 -93.36 35.48
C ASP A 58 -43.85 -94.52 34.52
N PHE A 59 -43.22 -94.25 33.37
CA PHE A 59 -42.70 -95.31 32.51
C PHE A 59 -41.61 -96.13 33.22
N HIS A 60 -40.73 -95.49 33.99
CA HIS A 60 -39.72 -96.17 34.80
C HIS A 60 -40.36 -97.03 35.90
N LYS A 61 -41.35 -96.50 36.64
CA LYS A 61 -42.14 -97.28 37.64
C LYS A 61 -42.84 -98.49 37.01
N GLN A 62 -43.33 -98.38 35.77
CA GLN A 62 -43.90 -99.51 35.03
C GLN A 62 -42.84 -100.53 34.60
N TYR A 63 -41.68 -100.07 34.13
CA TYR A 63 -40.53 -100.93 33.82
C TYR A 63 -40.00 -101.67 35.06
N ASP A 64 -39.88 -100.99 36.20
CA ASP A 64 -39.55 -101.59 37.50
C ASP A 64 -40.58 -102.63 37.93
N SER A 65 -41.87 -102.31 37.80
CA SER A 65 -42.97 -103.23 38.12
C SER A 65 -42.97 -104.47 37.21
N LEU A 66 -42.56 -104.31 35.95
CA LEU A 66 -42.40 -105.41 35.00
C LEU A 66 -41.15 -106.25 35.29
N TYR A 67 -40.02 -105.61 35.63
CA TYR A 67 -38.77 -106.28 35.99
C TYR A 67 -38.91 -107.05 37.31
N ALA A 68 -39.56 -106.46 38.33
CA ALA A 68 -39.92 -107.14 39.57
C ALA A 68 -40.89 -108.30 39.34
N ARG A 69 -41.83 -108.19 38.38
CA ARG A 69 -42.66 -109.34 37.95
C ARG A 69 -41.83 -110.42 37.25
N TYR A 70 -40.86 -110.05 36.42
CA TYR A 70 -39.95 -111.00 35.75
C TYR A 70 -39.08 -111.73 36.77
N ASP A 71 -38.41 -111.03 37.69
CA ASP A 71 -37.57 -111.62 38.74
C ASP A 71 -38.40 -112.50 39.70
N HIS A 72 -39.61 -112.07 40.06
CA HIS A 72 -40.53 -112.90 40.83
C HIS A 72 -40.98 -114.17 40.07
N LEU A 73 -41.06 -114.12 38.73
CA LEU A 73 -41.41 -115.26 37.89
C LEU A 73 -40.23 -116.22 37.65
N SER A 74 -39.03 -115.69 37.39
CA SER A 74 -37.78 -116.46 37.23
C SER A 74 -37.33 -117.07 38.57
N GLY A 75 -37.51 -116.34 39.67
CA GLY A 75 -37.35 -116.82 41.05
C GLY A 75 -38.38 -117.90 41.42
N LYS A 76 -39.64 -117.75 41.02
CA LYS A 76 -40.65 -118.84 41.13
C LYS A 76 -40.29 -120.05 40.27
N LEU A 77 -39.65 -119.88 39.12
CA LEU A 77 -39.13 -120.98 38.30
C LEU A 77 -37.97 -121.68 39.00
N ARG A 78 -36.95 -120.94 39.45
CA ARG A 78 -35.80 -121.47 40.23
C ARG A 78 -36.26 -122.24 41.49
N ASN A 79 -37.23 -121.71 42.23
CA ASN A 79 -37.80 -122.42 43.40
C ASN A 79 -38.61 -123.66 43.01
N LYS A 80 -39.39 -123.64 41.92
CA LYS A 80 -40.09 -124.84 41.41
C LYS A 80 -39.15 -125.95 40.94
N PHE A 81 -37.92 -125.62 40.52
CA PHE A 81 -36.90 -126.59 40.12
C PHE A 81 -35.93 -127.01 41.24
N ARG A 82 -35.87 -126.29 42.38
CA ARG A 82 -35.12 -126.72 43.59
C ARG A 82 -35.97 -127.45 44.64
N ALA A 83 -37.29 -127.51 44.49
CA ALA A 83 -38.16 -128.24 45.42
C ALA A 83 -38.11 -129.77 45.21
N LYS A 84 -37.41 -130.46 46.13
CA LYS A 84 -37.13 -131.92 46.21
C LYS A 84 -35.94 -132.45 45.40
N SER A 85 -34.74 -132.29 45.97
CA SER A 85 -33.89 -133.46 46.22
C SER A 85 -34.55 -134.34 47.31
N GLY A 86 -34.40 -135.68 47.24
CA GLY A 86 -34.93 -136.57 48.27
C GLY A 86 -35.23 -138.02 47.86
N LYS A 87 -34.21 -138.88 47.96
CA LYS A 87 -34.26 -140.31 48.30
C LYS A 87 -34.77 -141.37 47.27
N ASP A 88 -33.81 -141.84 46.46
CA ASP A 88 -33.34 -143.24 46.27
C ASP A 88 -34.24 -144.42 45.77
N THR A 89 -33.57 -145.41 45.15
CA THR A 89 -33.90 -146.87 44.93
C THR A 89 -34.75 -147.41 43.73
N ALA A 90 -34.04 -147.93 42.70
CA ALA A 90 -34.07 -149.29 42.08
C ALA A 90 -35.33 -150.02 41.46
N SER A 91 -35.24 -150.32 40.14
CA SER A 91 -35.25 -151.66 39.43
C SER A 91 -36.47 -152.64 39.21
N SER A 92 -36.76 -152.92 37.92
CA SER A 92 -36.90 -154.25 37.20
C SER A 92 -38.11 -155.27 37.29
N SER A 93 -38.20 -156.22 36.31
CA SER A 93 -39.03 -157.49 36.16
C SER A 93 -40.48 -157.41 35.55
N SER A 94 -41.16 -158.45 34.96
CA SER A 94 -40.87 -159.81 34.38
C SER A 94 -42.10 -160.45 33.61
N ASP A 95 -41.99 -161.67 33.00
CA ASP A 95 -42.94 -162.39 32.08
C ASP A 95 -43.93 -163.46 32.69
N SER A 96 -44.77 -164.18 31.87
CA SER A 96 -45.27 -165.62 32.02
C SER A 96 -46.34 -166.14 30.98
N SER A 97 -46.82 -167.43 31.02
CA SER A 97 -47.48 -168.25 29.92
C SER A 97 -48.45 -169.44 30.36
N ASP A 98 -49.05 -170.23 29.42
CA ASP A 98 -49.52 -171.69 29.42
C ASP A 98 -51.06 -172.17 29.41
N SER A 99 -51.41 -173.51 29.41
CA SER A 99 -52.57 -174.21 28.66
C SER A 99 -53.39 -175.47 29.27
N ASP A 100 -54.45 -176.03 28.56
CA ASP A 100 -54.99 -177.48 28.35
C ASP A 100 -56.13 -178.37 29.11
N ASP A 101 -56.99 -179.18 28.36
CA ASP A 101 -57.50 -180.66 28.36
C ASP A 101 -58.81 -181.46 29.00
N SER A 102 -59.31 -182.60 28.32
CA SER A 102 -60.03 -184.00 28.50
C SER A 102 -61.40 -184.47 29.24
N LEU A 103 -62.07 -185.73 29.24
CA LEU A 103 -62.49 -186.97 28.37
C LEU A 103 -63.46 -188.14 29.02
N ALA A 104 -64.06 -189.17 28.28
CA ALA A 104 -64.65 -190.60 28.64
C ALA A 104 -66.23 -190.99 28.57
N LYS A 105 -66.94 -192.22 28.64
CA LYS A 105 -66.90 -193.78 28.56
C LYS A 105 -68.31 -194.61 28.71
N SER A 106 -68.61 -195.90 28.24
CA SER A 106 -69.76 -196.91 28.63
C SER A 106 -70.02 -198.34 27.87
N GLU A 107 -70.76 -199.42 28.39
CA GLU A 107 -71.37 -200.72 27.74
C GLU A 107 -72.23 -201.73 28.69
N LYS A 108 -72.88 -202.99 28.53
CA LYS A 108 -73.27 -204.17 27.59
C LYS A 108 -74.24 -205.36 28.20
N THR A 109 -74.75 -206.47 27.51
CA THR A 109 -75.07 -207.99 27.91
C THR A 109 -76.45 -208.84 27.62
N ASN A 110 -76.53 -210.26 27.56
CA ASN A 110 -77.75 -211.25 27.37
C ASN A 110 -77.59 -212.90 27.41
N GLY A 111 -78.64 -213.85 27.50
CA GLY A 111 -78.68 -215.38 27.13
C GLY A 111 -79.65 -216.57 27.73
N GLN A 112 -79.86 -217.81 27.08
CA GLN A 112 -80.24 -219.29 27.53
C GLN A 112 -81.63 -220.14 27.29
N VAL A 113 -81.71 -221.55 27.13
CA VAL A 113 -82.91 -222.54 26.80
C VAL A 113 -82.78 -224.17 27.07
N GLU A 114 -83.84 -225.09 27.25
CA GLU A 114 -83.87 -226.68 27.15
C GLU A 114 -85.25 -227.58 27.10
N ILE A 115 -85.33 -229.01 27.16
CA ILE A 115 -86.42 -230.03 26.63
C ILE A 115 -86.67 -231.51 27.29
N THR A 116 -87.81 -232.32 27.11
CA THR A 116 -87.97 -233.88 26.89
C THR A 116 -89.42 -234.61 26.83
N MET A 117 -89.60 -235.99 26.76
CA MET A 117 -90.74 -236.82 26.14
C MET A 117 -91.26 -238.20 26.76
N ALA A 118 -92.37 -238.81 26.20
CA ALA A 118 -92.89 -240.25 26.16
C ALA A 118 -94.09 -240.74 27.08
N GLU A 119 -94.89 -241.85 26.90
CA GLU A 119 -95.50 -242.67 25.78
C GLU A 119 -96.52 -243.83 26.23
N ASN A 120 -97.43 -244.35 25.34
CA ASN A 120 -98.08 -245.72 25.19
C ASN A 120 -99.48 -246.24 25.72
N SER A 121 -100.14 -247.08 24.87
CA SER A 121 -101.23 -248.11 25.08
C SER A 121 -102.78 -247.83 24.99
N SER A 122 -103.28 -247.70 23.75
CA SER A 122 -104.48 -248.40 23.19
C SER A 122 -105.87 -248.48 23.89
N VAL A 123 -106.35 -247.43 24.54
CA VAL A 123 -107.79 -247.02 24.44
C VAL A 123 -107.84 -245.55 23.95
N SER A 124 -106.93 -245.22 23.04
CA SER A 124 -106.26 -243.91 23.06
C SER A 124 -106.90 -242.81 22.20
N GLU A 125 -107.61 -243.15 21.12
CA GLU A 125 -107.89 -242.18 20.05
C GLU A 125 -108.80 -241.01 20.49
N ARG A 126 -109.87 -241.29 21.24
CA ARG A 126 -110.87 -240.27 21.58
C ARG A 126 -110.35 -239.26 22.60
N GLY A 127 -109.63 -239.73 23.62
CA GLY A 127 -109.02 -238.88 24.66
C GLY A 127 -107.71 -238.20 24.25
N GLU A 128 -107.27 -238.34 23.01
CA GLU A 128 -106.07 -237.66 22.48
C GLU A 128 -106.43 -236.48 21.56
N LEU A 129 -107.48 -236.61 20.74
CA LEU A 129 -108.01 -235.50 19.95
C LEU A 129 -108.53 -234.36 20.83
N GLU A 130 -109.17 -234.68 21.95
CA GLU A 130 -109.70 -233.70 22.91
C GLU A 130 -108.58 -232.85 23.55
N ARG A 131 -107.45 -233.48 23.91
CA ARG A 131 -106.24 -232.78 24.41
C ARG A 131 -105.50 -231.98 23.33
N LYS A 132 -105.55 -232.41 22.06
CA LYS A 132 -105.01 -231.62 20.94
C LYS A 132 -105.88 -230.39 20.64
N LEU A 133 -107.20 -230.49 20.83
CA LEU A 133 -108.11 -229.36 20.69
C LEU A 133 -107.88 -228.31 21.79
N THR A 134 -107.67 -228.71 23.05
CA THR A 134 -107.33 -227.77 24.13
C THR A 134 -105.97 -227.12 23.89
N ALA A 135 -104.92 -227.89 23.57
CA ALA A 135 -103.60 -227.33 23.30
C ALA A 135 -103.60 -226.31 22.14
N ALA A 136 -104.34 -226.58 21.06
CA ALA A 136 -104.49 -225.64 19.94
C ALA A 136 -105.38 -224.41 20.29
N ALA A 137 -106.28 -224.53 21.28
CA ALA A 137 -107.00 -223.38 21.82
C ALA A 137 -106.09 -222.52 22.70
N ASP A 138 -105.29 -223.12 23.58
CA ASP A 138 -104.33 -222.44 24.46
C ASP A 138 -103.22 -221.74 23.64
N GLU A 139 -102.70 -222.38 22.58
CA GLU A 139 -101.73 -221.79 21.64
C GLU A 139 -102.32 -220.61 20.87
N LYS A 140 -103.59 -220.71 20.43
CA LYS A 140 -104.31 -219.61 19.80
C LYS A 140 -104.57 -218.46 20.77
N GLU A 141 -104.91 -218.76 22.03
CA GLU A 141 -105.11 -217.77 23.09
C GLU A 141 -103.80 -217.01 23.37
N ALA A 142 -102.68 -217.74 23.48
CA ALA A 142 -101.34 -217.16 23.65
C ALA A 142 -100.93 -216.27 22.45
N LEU A 143 -101.10 -216.74 21.21
CA LEU A 143 -100.84 -215.94 20.01
C LEU A 143 -101.75 -214.70 19.91
N HIS A 144 -102.99 -214.78 20.40
CA HIS A 144 -103.89 -213.62 20.46
C HIS A 144 -103.43 -212.61 21.53
N GLN A 145 -102.94 -213.09 22.67
CA GLN A 145 -102.36 -212.23 23.71
C GLN A 145 -101.03 -211.59 23.27
N GLU A 146 -100.18 -212.31 22.53
CA GLU A 146 -98.97 -211.75 21.91
C GLU A 146 -99.33 -210.71 20.83
N TYR A 147 -100.31 -211.00 19.97
CA TYR A 147 -100.82 -210.07 18.97
C TYR A 147 -101.36 -208.78 19.62
N LEU A 148 -102.19 -208.89 20.67
CA LEU A 148 -102.65 -207.74 21.45
C LEU A 148 -101.47 -206.96 22.05
N SER A 149 -100.52 -207.64 22.69
CA SER A 149 -99.30 -207.03 23.25
C SER A 149 -98.40 -206.36 22.20
N SER A 150 -98.52 -206.78 20.93
CA SER A 150 -97.83 -206.16 19.79
C SER A 150 -98.57 -204.93 19.28
N VAL A 151 -99.91 -205.00 19.19
CA VAL A 151 -100.78 -203.85 18.85
C VAL A 151 -100.73 -202.76 19.92
N GLU A 152 -100.64 -203.11 21.20
CA GLU A 152 -100.48 -202.17 22.31
C GLU A 152 -99.13 -201.44 22.25
N ARG A 153 -98.03 -202.15 21.96
CA ARG A 153 -96.72 -201.52 21.69
C ARG A 153 -96.77 -200.60 20.48
N LEU A 154 -97.34 -201.04 19.36
CA LEU A 154 -97.46 -200.20 18.16
C LEU A 154 -98.36 -198.97 18.39
N ASN A 155 -99.40 -199.08 19.21
CA ASN A 155 -100.20 -197.92 19.62
C ASN A 155 -99.41 -196.96 20.52
N ALA A 156 -98.56 -197.48 21.43
CA ALA A 156 -97.65 -196.65 22.23
C ALA A 156 -96.62 -195.93 21.34
N ASP A 157 -95.97 -196.64 20.42
CA ASP A 157 -95.01 -196.08 19.46
C ASP A 157 -95.68 -195.01 18.57
N VAL A 158 -96.89 -195.26 18.06
CA VAL A 158 -97.67 -194.28 17.29
C VAL A 158 -98.11 -193.09 18.15
N SER A 159 -98.33 -193.28 19.45
CA SER A 159 -98.61 -192.17 20.38
C SER A 159 -97.37 -191.31 20.60
N LEU A 160 -96.20 -191.94 20.82
CA LEU A 160 -94.91 -191.26 20.96
C LEU A 160 -94.55 -190.49 19.68
N LEU A 161 -94.71 -191.09 18.50
CA LEU A 161 -94.47 -190.43 17.22
C LEU A 161 -95.46 -189.29 16.93
N ARG A 162 -96.71 -189.37 17.41
CA ARG A 162 -97.65 -188.24 17.35
C ARG A 162 -97.21 -187.09 18.27
N GLU A 163 -96.73 -187.40 19.46
CA GLU A 163 -96.27 -186.39 20.41
C GLU A 163 -94.95 -185.76 19.97
N GLU A 164 -94.00 -186.54 19.44
CA GLU A 164 -92.77 -186.02 18.80
C GLU A 164 -93.11 -185.13 17.60
N ASN A 165 -94.02 -185.54 16.72
CA ASN A 165 -94.47 -184.71 15.59
C ASN A 165 -95.18 -183.44 16.05
N ALA A 166 -95.97 -183.49 17.13
CA ALA A 166 -96.57 -182.29 17.72
C ALA A 166 -95.52 -181.35 18.33
N GLN A 167 -94.49 -181.88 19.00
CA GLN A 167 -93.35 -181.11 19.50
C GLN A 167 -92.54 -180.50 18.36
N LEU A 168 -92.30 -181.23 17.27
CA LEU A 168 -91.65 -180.73 16.05
C LEU A 168 -92.48 -179.65 15.34
N GLN A 169 -93.81 -179.77 15.33
CA GLN A 169 -94.70 -178.72 14.81
C GLN A 169 -94.68 -177.47 15.68
N SER A 170 -94.71 -177.59 17.02
CA SER A 170 -94.54 -176.45 17.93
C SER A 170 -93.18 -175.78 17.70
N ARG A 171 -92.10 -176.58 17.62
CA ARG A 171 -90.74 -176.10 17.38
C ARG A 171 -90.59 -175.43 16.01
N ASN A 172 -91.23 -175.95 14.96
CA ASN A 172 -91.24 -175.30 13.65
C ASN A 172 -92.00 -173.97 13.71
N PHE A 173 -93.17 -173.91 14.34
CA PHE A 173 -93.91 -172.67 14.52
C PHE A 173 -93.13 -171.62 15.35
N GLU A 174 -92.42 -172.06 16.39
CA GLU A 174 -91.49 -171.23 17.17
C GLU A 174 -90.32 -170.73 16.32
N MET A 175 -89.74 -171.55 15.45
CA MET A 175 -88.67 -171.17 14.52
C MET A 175 -89.15 -170.25 13.40
N GLU A 176 -90.33 -170.48 12.82
CA GLU A 176 -90.97 -169.60 11.83
C GLU A 176 -91.29 -168.22 12.45
N LYS A 177 -91.83 -168.21 13.67
CA LYS A 177 -92.05 -166.97 14.43
C LYS A 177 -90.74 -166.24 14.73
N ALA A 178 -89.69 -166.95 15.15
CA ALA A 178 -88.37 -166.38 15.38
C ALA A 178 -87.72 -165.85 14.08
N LEU A 179 -87.93 -166.53 12.94
CA LEU A 179 -87.49 -166.06 11.63
C LEU A 179 -88.22 -164.79 11.22
N ALA A 180 -89.55 -164.73 11.33
CA ALA A 180 -90.33 -163.51 11.05
C ALA A 180 -89.94 -162.33 11.97
N GLU A 181 -89.64 -162.60 13.24
CA GLU A 181 -89.09 -161.62 14.17
C GLU A 181 -87.70 -161.13 13.73
N LYS A 182 -86.82 -162.02 13.26
CA LYS A 182 -85.49 -161.66 12.75
C LYS A 182 -85.51 -160.95 11.40
N GLU A 183 -86.40 -161.33 10.49
CA GLU A 183 -86.65 -160.59 9.24
C GLU A 183 -87.13 -159.18 9.55
N SER A 184 -88.05 -159.02 10.52
CA SER A 184 -88.51 -157.71 10.96
C SER A 184 -87.40 -156.88 11.63
N GLU A 185 -86.50 -157.50 12.41
CA GLU A 185 -85.29 -156.84 12.93
C GLU A 185 -84.35 -156.40 11.80
N ILE A 186 -84.13 -157.25 10.78
CA ILE A 186 -83.27 -156.98 9.62
C ILE A 186 -83.84 -155.84 8.77
N SER A 187 -85.15 -155.81 8.50
CA SER A 187 -85.79 -154.65 7.84
C SER A 187 -85.57 -153.37 8.63
N LYS A 188 -85.83 -153.38 9.94
CA LYS A 188 -85.59 -152.23 10.83
C LYS A 188 -84.11 -151.86 10.98
N PHE A 189 -83.19 -152.78 10.67
CA PHE A 189 -81.76 -152.48 10.60
C PHE A 189 -81.44 -151.76 9.29
N TRP A 190 -81.90 -152.28 8.15
CA TRP A 190 -81.71 -151.64 6.84
C TRP A 190 -82.40 -150.27 6.72
N GLU A 191 -83.57 -150.08 7.33
CA GLU A 191 -84.22 -148.75 7.44
C GLU A 191 -83.31 -147.76 8.19
N ARG A 192 -82.81 -148.15 9.36
CA ARG A 192 -81.89 -147.31 10.15
C ARG A 192 -80.55 -147.06 9.47
N GLU A 193 -80.05 -148.01 8.68
CA GLU A 193 -78.81 -147.84 7.93
C GLU A 193 -79.00 -147.03 6.64
N SER A 194 -80.18 -147.07 6.04
CA SER A 194 -80.57 -146.14 4.98
C SER A 194 -80.69 -144.72 5.54
N GLU A 195 -81.31 -144.55 6.71
CA GLU A 195 -81.33 -143.28 7.43
C GLU A 195 -79.93 -142.81 7.86
N SER A 196 -79.07 -143.71 8.36
CA SER A 196 -77.70 -143.36 8.79
C SER A 196 -76.89 -142.88 7.58
N SER A 197 -76.96 -143.59 6.45
CA SER A 197 -76.31 -143.26 5.19
C SER A 197 -76.84 -141.95 4.60
N ALA A 198 -78.15 -141.70 4.65
CA ALA A 198 -78.74 -140.42 4.26
C ALA A 198 -78.24 -139.25 5.13
N ARG A 199 -78.19 -139.43 6.45
CA ARG A 199 -77.64 -138.44 7.40
C ARG A 199 -76.13 -138.21 7.17
N ILE A 200 -75.37 -139.25 6.84
CA ILE A 200 -73.95 -139.14 6.47
C ILE A 200 -73.79 -138.34 5.16
N MET A 201 -74.63 -138.59 4.16
CA MET A 201 -74.62 -137.82 2.91
C MET A 201 -74.97 -136.33 3.12
N THR A 202 -75.96 -136.01 3.95
CA THR A 202 -76.25 -134.60 4.29
C THR A 202 -75.11 -133.95 5.07
N LEU A 203 -74.54 -134.64 6.07
CA LEU A 203 -73.41 -134.12 6.84
C LEU A 203 -72.14 -133.96 6.00
N ALA A 204 -71.90 -134.84 5.02
CA ALA A 204 -70.81 -134.70 4.05
C ALA A 204 -71.00 -133.47 3.13
N ALA A 205 -72.23 -133.20 2.70
CA ALA A 205 -72.57 -131.99 1.95
C ALA A 205 -72.35 -130.72 2.80
N ASP A 206 -72.80 -130.72 4.07
CA ASP A 206 -72.58 -129.62 5.00
C ASP A 206 -71.09 -129.37 5.27
N VAL A 207 -70.30 -130.43 5.49
CA VAL A 207 -68.84 -130.33 5.68
C VAL A 207 -68.15 -129.76 4.44
N ASN A 208 -68.55 -130.16 3.23
CA ASN A 208 -68.02 -129.57 2.00
C ASN A 208 -68.41 -128.08 1.88
N ASN A 209 -69.66 -127.73 2.14
CA ASN A 209 -70.12 -126.34 2.08
C ASN A 209 -69.44 -125.44 3.13
N LEU A 210 -69.19 -125.96 4.34
CA LEU A 210 -68.41 -125.28 5.37
C LEU A 210 -66.94 -125.15 4.98
N ARG A 211 -66.36 -126.14 4.28
CA ARG A 211 -64.98 -126.08 3.77
C ARG A 211 -64.83 -125.05 2.64
N GLU A 212 -65.80 -124.96 1.73
CA GLU A 212 -65.86 -123.92 0.70
C GLU A 212 -65.98 -122.52 1.31
N LYS A 213 -66.90 -122.34 2.28
CA LYS A 213 -67.02 -121.10 3.06
C LYS A 213 -65.73 -120.75 3.79
N LEU A 214 -65.04 -121.72 4.40
CA LEU A 214 -63.75 -121.50 5.07
C LEU A 214 -62.65 -121.09 4.08
N GLY A 215 -62.62 -121.67 2.87
CA GLY A 215 -61.75 -121.25 1.78
C GLY A 215 -62.01 -119.80 1.38
N HIS A 216 -63.25 -119.48 0.99
CA HIS A 216 -63.65 -118.12 0.63
C HIS A 216 -63.34 -117.08 1.73
N MET A 217 -63.60 -117.40 3.01
CA MET A 217 -63.25 -116.53 4.13
C MET A 217 -61.73 -116.39 4.33
N SER A 218 -60.95 -117.43 4.00
CA SER A 218 -59.48 -117.37 4.00
C SER A 218 -58.94 -116.51 2.87
N ASP A 219 -59.53 -116.60 1.68
CA ASP A 219 -59.14 -115.82 0.51
C ASP A 219 -59.49 -114.33 0.69
N GLN A 220 -60.71 -114.04 1.18
CA GLN A 220 -61.11 -112.69 1.58
C GLN A 220 -60.19 -112.10 2.66
N LYS A 221 -59.79 -112.91 3.65
CA LYS A 221 -58.83 -112.50 4.68
C LYS A 221 -57.44 -112.22 4.10
N SER A 222 -56.99 -113.03 3.16
CA SER A 222 -55.70 -112.85 2.46
C SER A 222 -55.70 -111.54 1.64
N GLU A 223 -56.76 -111.30 0.88
CA GLU A 223 -56.92 -110.06 0.09
C GLU A 223 -57.04 -108.82 1.00
N ALA A 224 -57.78 -108.91 2.10
CA ALA A 224 -57.87 -107.83 3.08
C ALA A 224 -56.50 -107.49 3.69
N TYR A 225 -55.66 -108.49 4.00
CA TYR A 225 -54.28 -108.24 4.41
C TYR A 225 -53.45 -107.59 3.29
N ARG A 226 -53.60 -108.03 2.04
CA ARG A 226 -52.88 -107.43 0.89
C ARG A 226 -53.26 -105.96 0.68
N VAL A 227 -54.53 -105.60 0.88
CA VAL A 227 -55.01 -104.21 0.84
C VAL A 227 -54.44 -103.40 1.99
N VAL A 228 -54.48 -103.90 3.23
CA VAL A 228 -53.91 -103.21 4.41
C VAL A 228 -52.38 -103.06 4.31
N GLU A 229 -51.69 -104.06 3.74
CA GLU A 229 -50.25 -103.99 3.47
C GLU A 229 -49.92 -102.89 2.47
N LYS A 230 -50.66 -102.86 1.34
CA LYS A 230 -50.52 -101.81 0.33
C LYS A 230 -50.80 -100.41 0.91
N GLN A 231 -51.92 -100.25 1.62
CA GLN A 231 -52.31 -98.99 2.25
C GLN A 231 -51.30 -98.51 3.30
N ARG A 232 -50.63 -99.43 4.01
CA ARG A 232 -49.54 -99.08 4.93
C ARG A 232 -48.29 -98.60 4.20
N GLY A 233 -47.98 -99.16 3.02
CA GLY A 233 -46.96 -98.65 2.11
C GLY A 233 -47.29 -97.22 1.63
N GLU A 234 -48.48 -97.04 1.03
CA GLU A 234 -48.97 -95.73 0.56
C GLU A 234 -48.97 -94.68 1.69
N MET A 235 -49.40 -95.05 2.90
CA MET A 235 -49.35 -94.18 4.08
C MET A 235 -47.91 -93.82 4.49
N SER A 236 -46.96 -94.76 4.40
CA SER A 236 -45.55 -94.49 4.70
C SER A 236 -44.90 -93.56 3.67
N GLU A 237 -45.26 -93.69 2.40
CA GLU A 237 -44.80 -92.78 1.34
C GLU A 237 -45.36 -91.36 1.54
N VAL A 238 -46.64 -91.24 1.89
CA VAL A 238 -47.29 -89.96 2.22
C VAL A 238 -46.68 -89.32 3.48
N LEU A 239 -46.35 -90.09 4.52
CA LEU A 239 -45.68 -89.56 5.72
C LEU A 239 -44.27 -89.02 5.41
N ILE A 240 -43.50 -89.69 4.54
CA ILE A 240 -42.19 -89.19 4.08
C ILE A 240 -42.37 -87.90 3.26
N GLN A 241 -43.38 -87.82 2.39
CA GLN A 241 -43.67 -86.60 1.63
C GLN A 241 -44.09 -85.43 2.56
N ILE A 242 -44.87 -85.69 3.60
CA ILE A 242 -45.28 -84.69 4.59
C ILE A 242 -44.06 -84.15 5.36
N GLU A 243 -43.15 -85.01 5.81
CA GLU A 243 -41.96 -84.57 6.54
C GLU A 243 -41.00 -83.79 5.64
N ASN A 244 -40.76 -84.24 4.39
CA ASN A 244 -39.99 -83.50 3.40
C ASN A 244 -40.57 -82.10 3.12
N LEU A 245 -41.89 -81.99 2.91
CA LEU A 245 -42.57 -80.70 2.69
C LEU A 245 -42.52 -79.79 3.94
N LYS A 246 -42.44 -80.38 5.14
CA LYS A 246 -42.28 -79.67 6.40
C LYS A 246 -40.85 -79.16 6.61
N GLU A 247 -39.83 -79.92 6.19
CA GLU A 247 -38.45 -79.42 6.09
C GLU A 247 -38.32 -78.30 5.05
N GLU A 248 -38.90 -78.45 3.85
CA GLU A 248 -38.95 -77.40 2.83
C GLU A 248 -39.66 -76.13 3.32
N LEU A 249 -40.76 -76.26 4.05
CA LEU A 249 -41.48 -75.15 4.66
C LEU A 249 -40.65 -74.45 5.73
N SER A 250 -40.00 -75.19 6.65
CA SER A 250 -39.10 -74.61 7.65
C SER A 250 -37.97 -73.81 6.98
N LEU A 251 -37.35 -74.37 5.95
CA LEU A 251 -36.30 -73.69 5.18
C LEU A 251 -36.84 -72.49 4.36
N ALA A 252 -38.14 -72.43 4.05
CA ALA A 252 -38.77 -71.27 3.44
C ALA A 252 -39.09 -70.18 4.48
N GLU A 253 -39.53 -70.57 5.68
CA GLU A 253 -39.75 -69.69 6.83
C GLU A 253 -38.44 -69.03 7.27
N ASP A 254 -37.36 -69.81 7.44
CA ASP A 254 -36.01 -69.30 7.75
C ASP A 254 -35.57 -68.23 6.74
N ARG A 255 -35.66 -68.52 5.43
CA ARG A 255 -35.33 -67.57 4.36
C ARG A 255 -36.22 -66.32 4.38
N ASN A 256 -37.51 -66.47 4.70
CA ASN A 256 -38.42 -65.32 4.85
C ASN A 256 -38.04 -64.45 6.05
N THR A 257 -37.57 -65.02 7.17
CA THR A 257 -37.04 -64.22 8.29
C THR A 257 -35.74 -63.51 7.91
N GLU A 258 -34.82 -64.18 7.21
CA GLU A 258 -33.54 -63.59 6.77
C GLU A 258 -33.79 -62.43 5.77
N LEU A 259 -34.71 -62.62 4.82
CA LEU A 259 -35.14 -61.56 3.90
C LEU A 259 -35.88 -60.42 4.64
N GLY A 260 -36.71 -60.74 5.63
CA GLY A 260 -37.34 -59.75 6.51
C GLY A 260 -36.33 -58.89 7.25
N HIS A 261 -35.30 -59.51 7.83
CA HIS A 261 -34.20 -58.82 8.50
C HIS A 261 -33.43 -57.91 7.52
N LYS A 262 -33.09 -58.40 6.32
CA LYS A 262 -32.44 -57.60 5.27
C LYS A 262 -33.29 -56.40 4.83
N ILE A 263 -34.61 -56.56 4.72
CA ILE A 263 -35.55 -55.47 4.38
C ILE A 263 -35.65 -54.44 5.51
N VAL A 264 -35.59 -54.85 6.78
CA VAL A 264 -35.55 -53.93 7.93
C VAL A 264 -34.23 -53.15 7.96
N GLU A 265 -33.11 -53.83 7.73
CA GLU A 265 -31.78 -53.21 7.75
C GLU A 265 -31.62 -52.20 6.60
N GLN A 266 -32.00 -52.56 5.37
CA GLN A 266 -32.00 -51.62 4.24
C GLN A 266 -32.93 -50.41 4.46
N LYS A 267 -34.03 -50.56 5.22
CA LYS A 267 -34.88 -49.42 5.62
C LYS A 267 -34.18 -48.53 6.64
N ARG A 268 -33.42 -49.10 7.59
CA ARG A 268 -32.61 -48.35 8.56
C ARG A 268 -31.55 -47.52 7.85
N GLU A 269 -30.77 -48.15 6.96
CA GLU A 269 -29.74 -47.48 6.13
C GLU A 269 -30.33 -46.36 5.27
N MET A 270 -31.49 -46.59 4.63
CA MET A 270 -32.16 -45.58 3.80
C MET A 270 -32.71 -44.38 4.60
N GLU A 271 -33.15 -44.58 5.85
CA GLU A 271 -33.59 -43.47 6.71
C GLU A 271 -32.38 -42.70 7.28
N GLU A 272 -31.27 -43.37 7.62
CA GLU A 272 -30.02 -42.69 8.01
C GLU A 272 -29.42 -41.86 6.86
N HIS A 273 -29.49 -42.36 5.61
CA HIS A 273 -29.13 -41.58 4.43
C HIS A 273 -30.10 -40.42 4.17
N ARG A 274 -31.37 -40.55 4.53
CA ARG A 274 -32.38 -39.47 4.44
C ARG A 274 -32.07 -38.36 5.45
N ASP A 275 -31.78 -38.72 6.70
CA ASP A 275 -31.43 -37.75 7.75
C ASP A 275 -30.11 -37.04 7.45
N GLU A 276 -29.10 -37.74 6.92
CA GLU A 276 -27.84 -37.13 6.48
C GLU A 276 -28.05 -36.16 5.30
N LEU A 277 -28.94 -36.49 4.34
CA LEU A 277 -29.33 -35.57 3.27
C LEU A 277 -30.07 -34.32 3.79
N LEU A 278 -30.92 -34.46 4.81
CA LEU A 278 -31.57 -33.33 5.47
C LEU A 278 -30.54 -32.44 6.18
N ARG A 279 -29.62 -33.05 6.94
CA ARG A 279 -28.53 -32.37 7.65
C ARG A 279 -27.64 -31.57 6.68
N LEU A 280 -27.22 -32.20 5.58
CA LEU A 280 -26.39 -31.57 4.55
C LEU A 280 -27.16 -30.47 3.79
N SER A 281 -28.47 -30.63 3.58
CA SER A 281 -29.32 -29.60 2.98
C SER A 281 -29.48 -28.37 3.88
N GLU A 282 -29.53 -28.55 5.21
CA GLU A 282 -29.53 -27.43 6.15
C GLU A 282 -28.17 -26.72 6.17
N GLU A 283 -27.06 -27.48 6.21
CA GLU A 283 -25.71 -26.91 6.11
C GLU A 283 -25.50 -26.09 4.83
N HIS A 284 -25.97 -26.60 3.68
CA HIS A 284 -25.96 -25.85 2.42
C HIS A 284 -26.78 -24.56 2.52
N MET A 285 -27.98 -24.60 3.11
CA MET A 285 -28.82 -23.40 3.23
C MET A 285 -28.23 -22.37 4.19
N GLN A 286 -27.57 -22.80 5.27
CA GLN A 286 -26.79 -21.90 6.13
C GLN A 286 -25.58 -21.31 5.40
N LEU A 287 -24.89 -22.08 4.57
CA LEU A 287 -23.73 -21.62 3.81
C LEU A 287 -24.12 -20.62 2.71
N GLU A 288 -25.23 -20.85 2.02
CA GLU A 288 -25.84 -19.94 1.03
C GLU A 288 -26.17 -18.57 1.65
N VAL A 289 -26.75 -18.55 2.86
CA VAL A 289 -26.98 -17.30 3.61
C VAL A 289 -25.66 -16.61 3.93
N ARG A 290 -24.64 -17.34 4.42
CA ARG A 290 -23.31 -16.75 4.70
C ARG A 290 -22.63 -16.20 3.44
N PHE A 291 -22.81 -16.83 2.28
CA PHE A 291 -22.31 -16.32 1.01
C PHE A 291 -23.01 -15.02 0.61
N ARG A 292 -24.33 -14.93 0.76
CA ARG A 292 -25.10 -13.70 0.54
C ARG A 292 -24.65 -12.56 1.45
N ASP A 293 -24.56 -12.81 2.76
CA ASP A 293 -24.05 -11.85 3.74
C ASP A 293 -22.62 -11.39 3.41
N CYS A 294 -21.78 -12.28 2.87
CA CYS A 294 -20.43 -11.96 2.43
C CYS A 294 -20.44 -11.06 1.18
N HIS A 295 -21.26 -11.40 0.19
CA HIS A 295 -21.41 -10.65 -1.06
C HIS A 295 -21.97 -9.24 -0.84
N GLU A 296 -22.97 -9.08 0.03
CA GLU A 296 -23.50 -7.76 0.40
C GLU A 296 -22.46 -6.91 1.13
N ARG A 297 -21.68 -7.50 2.06
CA ARG A 297 -20.56 -6.80 2.71
C ARG A 297 -19.44 -6.43 1.75
N LEU A 298 -19.15 -7.26 0.75
CA LEU A 298 -18.19 -6.95 -0.32
C LEU A 298 -18.67 -5.73 -1.12
N ILE A 299 -19.90 -5.74 -1.63
CA ILE A 299 -20.49 -4.62 -2.38
C ILE A 299 -20.49 -3.31 -1.56
N LEU A 300 -20.78 -3.39 -0.26
CA LEU A 300 -20.71 -2.23 0.64
C LEU A 300 -19.28 -1.73 0.84
N SER A 301 -18.30 -2.63 0.91
CA SER A 301 -16.87 -2.28 0.99
C SER A 301 -16.38 -1.64 -0.31
N GLU A 302 -16.72 -2.22 -1.47
CA GLU A 302 -16.36 -1.73 -2.81
C GLU A 302 -16.90 -0.31 -3.04
N LYS A 303 -18.19 -0.08 -2.75
CA LYS A 303 -18.81 1.25 -2.81
C LYS A 303 -18.09 2.27 -1.90
N LYS A 304 -17.70 1.86 -0.70
CA LYS A 304 -16.96 2.72 0.23
C LYS A 304 -15.54 3.02 -0.26
N THR A 305 -14.85 2.07 -0.89
CA THR A 305 -13.54 2.33 -1.51
C THR A 305 -13.64 3.23 -2.74
N GLU A 306 -14.73 3.13 -3.52
CA GLU A 306 -14.99 4.04 -4.65
C GLU A 306 -15.28 5.46 -4.16
N GLU A 307 -16.16 5.61 -3.15
CA GLU A 307 -16.48 6.90 -2.52
C GLU A 307 -15.23 7.58 -1.93
N ILE A 308 -14.37 6.83 -1.24
CA ILE A 308 -13.08 7.33 -0.74
C ILE A 308 -12.14 7.72 -1.91
N SER A 309 -12.13 6.94 -3.00
CA SER A 309 -11.29 7.23 -4.17
C SER A 309 -11.73 8.50 -4.90
N ASP A 310 -13.04 8.76 -5.01
CA ASP A 310 -13.56 9.99 -5.60
C ASP A 310 -13.41 11.21 -4.66
N GLN A 311 -13.48 11.03 -3.33
CA GLN A 311 -13.08 12.07 -2.38
C GLN A 311 -11.59 12.45 -2.54
N PHE A 312 -10.71 11.46 -2.70
CA PHE A 312 -9.30 11.72 -3.02
C PHE A 312 -9.13 12.37 -4.40
N ARG A 313 -9.87 11.94 -5.43
CA ARG A 313 -9.86 12.54 -6.77
C ARG A 313 -10.27 14.01 -6.73
N GLY A 314 -11.32 14.35 -6.00
CA GLY A 314 -11.77 15.73 -5.79
C GLY A 314 -10.73 16.56 -5.04
N SER A 315 -10.15 16.04 -3.96
CA SER A 315 -9.08 16.73 -3.23
C SER A 315 -7.80 16.92 -4.07
N MET A 316 -7.46 15.97 -4.95
CA MET A 316 -6.37 16.10 -5.91
C MET A 316 -6.67 17.17 -6.96
N ALA A 317 -7.90 17.22 -7.50
CA ALA A 317 -8.28 18.23 -8.49
C ALA A 317 -8.16 19.66 -7.94
N VAL A 318 -8.61 19.91 -6.70
CA VAL A 318 -8.43 21.21 -6.04
C VAL A 318 -6.95 21.52 -5.83
N LYS A 319 -6.15 20.57 -5.32
CA LYS A 319 -4.70 20.78 -5.11
C LYS A 319 -3.93 21.00 -6.42
N ASN A 320 -4.33 20.38 -7.51
CA ASN A 320 -3.75 20.64 -8.82
C ASN A 320 -4.10 22.06 -9.27
N GLN A 321 -5.35 22.51 -9.11
CA GLN A 321 -5.74 23.90 -9.38
C GLN A 321 -4.98 24.91 -8.50
N ASP A 322 -4.69 24.57 -7.24
CA ASP A 322 -3.83 25.38 -6.36
C ASP A 322 -2.36 25.40 -6.84
N ILE A 323 -1.85 24.28 -7.37
CA ILE A 323 -0.51 24.20 -8.00
C ILE A 323 -0.48 25.05 -9.28
N ASP A 324 -1.47 24.93 -10.17
CA ASP A 324 -1.55 25.69 -11.42
C ASP A 324 -1.49 27.22 -11.14
N GLN A 325 -2.23 27.69 -10.12
CA GLN A 325 -2.20 29.09 -9.66
C GLN A 325 -0.84 29.49 -9.06
N LEU A 326 -0.18 28.59 -8.33
CA LEU A 326 1.16 28.85 -7.80
C LEU A 326 2.21 28.91 -8.91
N GLU A 327 2.13 28.04 -9.92
CA GLU A 327 3.01 28.07 -11.09
C GLU A 327 2.81 29.35 -11.92
N GLU A 328 1.57 29.80 -12.14
CA GLU A 328 1.25 31.11 -12.73
C GLU A 328 1.90 32.26 -11.93
N SER A 329 1.70 32.30 -10.60
CA SER A 329 2.31 33.34 -9.75
C SER A 329 3.84 33.31 -9.71
N ILE A 330 4.45 32.14 -9.90
CA ILE A 330 5.90 31.97 -9.99
C ILE A 330 6.43 32.50 -11.33
N GLU A 331 5.69 32.32 -12.42
CA GLU A 331 6.08 32.85 -13.74
C GLU A 331 5.94 34.37 -13.80
N ASP A 332 4.87 34.94 -13.24
CA ASP A 332 4.70 36.39 -13.08
C ASP A 332 5.86 37.02 -12.28
N LEU A 333 6.26 36.38 -11.17
CA LEU A 333 7.37 36.85 -10.33
C LEU A 333 8.74 36.72 -11.04
N LYS A 334 8.94 35.73 -11.93
CA LYS A 334 10.13 35.69 -12.79
C LYS A 334 10.10 36.83 -13.80
N ALA A 335 8.97 37.08 -14.45
CA ALA A 335 8.85 38.16 -15.42
C ALA A 335 9.10 39.54 -14.79
N GLU A 336 8.62 39.79 -13.56
CA GLU A 336 8.99 41.00 -12.81
C GLU A 336 10.49 41.02 -12.47
N LEU A 337 11.09 39.90 -12.04
CA LEU A 337 12.51 39.81 -11.73
C LEU A 337 13.40 40.09 -12.96
N ASP A 338 13.08 39.53 -14.12
CA ASP A 338 13.79 39.76 -15.38
C ASP A 338 13.73 41.24 -15.78
N ILE A 339 12.54 41.87 -15.66
CA ILE A 339 12.38 43.33 -15.85
C ILE A 339 13.26 44.12 -14.87
N LYS A 340 13.43 43.65 -13.62
CA LYS A 340 14.34 44.28 -12.65
C LYS A 340 15.81 44.03 -12.94
N GLU A 341 16.19 42.90 -13.54
CA GLU A 341 17.56 42.68 -14.02
C GLU A 341 17.90 43.60 -15.22
N ASP A 342 16.95 43.83 -16.14
CA ASP A 342 17.09 44.81 -17.23
C ASP A 342 17.15 46.26 -16.71
N GLU A 343 16.28 46.65 -15.76
CA GLU A 343 16.33 47.96 -15.09
C GLU A 343 17.68 48.18 -14.39
N LEU A 344 18.18 47.19 -13.64
CA LEU A 344 19.48 47.24 -12.97
C LEU A 344 20.63 47.30 -13.97
N SER A 345 20.57 46.53 -15.06
CA SER A 345 21.58 46.56 -16.12
C SER A 345 21.66 47.94 -16.77
N SER A 346 20.51 48.55 -17.12
CA SER A 346 20.44 49.92 -17.63
C SER A 346 20.98 50.94 -16.62
N LEU A 347 20.67 50.78 -15.32
CA LEU A 347 21.18 51.66 -14.27
C LEU A 347 22.71 51.54 -14.11
N VAL A 348 23.26 50.33 -14.23
CA VAL A 348 24.71 50.05 -14.21
C VAL A 348 25.42 50.66 -15.43
N GLU A 349 24.83 50.58 -16.62
CA GLU A 349 25.37 51.25 -17.81
C GLU A 349 25.32 52.78 -17.69
N ASN A 350 24.22 53.34 -17.18
CA ASN A 350 24.12 54.77 -16.90
C ASN A 350 25.15 55.22 -15.87
N MET A 351 25.36 54.44 -14.79
CA MET A 351 26.42 54.68 -13.81
C MET A 351 27.80 54.69 -14.46
N ARG A 352 28.16 53.66 -15.26
CA ARG A 352 29.42 53.61 -16.03
C ARG A 352 29.56 54.84 -16.95
N ALA A 353 28.50 55.27 -17.62
CA ALA A 353 28.51 56.46 -18.47
C ALA A 353 28.71 57.76 -17.67
N THR A 354 28.16 57.87 -16.46
CA THR A 354 28.45 59.01 -15.56
C THR A 354 29.89 58.99 -15.04
N GLU A 355 30.44 57.81 -14.71
CA GLU A 355 31.83 57.66 -14.29
C GLU A 355 32.81 58.07 -15.42
N VAL A 356 32.53 57.67 -16.67
CA VAL A 356 33.30 58.12 -17.84
C VAL A 356 33.20 59.63 -18.05
N LYS A 357 32.00 60.23 -17.90
CA LYS A 357 31.82 61.70 -17.94
C LYS A 357 32.62 62.39 -16.83
N GLN A 358 32.65 61.84 -15.62
CA GLN A 358 33.41 62.36 -14.49
C GLN A 358 34.92 62.25 -14.73
N ARG A 359 35.43 61.12 -15.24
CA ARG A 359 36.84 60.95 -15.64
C ARG A 359 37.26 61.96 -16.71
N LEU A 360 36.44 62.14 -17.75
CA LEU A 360 36.67 63.13 -18.81
C LEU A 360 36.62 64.57 -18.28
N SER A 361 35.72 64.88 -17.35
CA SER A 361 35.64 66.20 -16.69
C SER A 361 36.88 66.47 -15.85
N GLY A 362 37.33 65.51 -15.03
CA GLY A 362 38.58 65.63 -14.26
C GLY A 362 39.84 65.71 -15.13
N GLN A 363 39.85 65.06 -16.30
CA GLN A 363 40.93 65.23 -17.28
C GLN A 363 40.91 66.63 -17.92
N LYS A 364 39.74 67.15 -18.30
CA LYS A 364 39.59 68.53 -18.79
C LYS A 364 40.06 69.55 -17.75
N LEU A 365 39.71 69.35 -16.48
CA LEU A 365 40.11 70.23 -15.38
C LEU A 365 41.64 70.35 -15.28
N ARG A 366 42.36 69.22 -15.26
CA ARG A 366 43.83 69.19 -15.25
C ARG A 366 44.46 69.89 -16.47
N ILE A 367 43.86 69.76 -17.65
CA ILE A 367 44.33 70.45 -18.86
C ILE A 367 44.11 71.96 -18.74
N THR A 368 42.96 72.41 -18.23
CA THR A 368 42.70 73.84 -18.01
C THR A 368 43.60 74.44 -16.92
N GLU A 369 43.92 73.67 -15.87
CA GLU A 369 44.84 74.05 -14.80
C GLU A 369 46.27 74.22 -15.33
N GLN A 370 46.78 73.26 -16.12
CA GLN A 370 48.08 73.37 -16.77
C GLN A 370 48.17 74.62 -17.68
N VAL A 371 47.19 74.82 -18.57
CA VAL A 371 47.17 75.97 -19.50
C VAL A 371 47.02 77.32 -18.77
N LEU A 372 46.47 77.33 -17.55
CA LEU A 372 46.38 78.53 -16.72
C LEU A 372 47.74 78.83 -16.06
N ASN A 373 48.41 77.82 -15.50
CA ASN A 373 49.78 77.95 -14.97
C ASN A 373 50.78 78.40 -16.05
N GLU A 374 50.72 77.81 -17.26
CA GLU A 374 51.57 78.21 -18.40
C GLU A 374 51.37 79.69 -18.77
N LYS A 375 50.14 80.21 -18.69
CA LYS A 375 49.86 81.63 -18.90
C LYS A 375 50.37 82.49 -17.76
N GLU A 376 50.21 82.06 -16.51
CA GLU A 376 50.71 82.78 -15.34
C GLU A 376 52.24 82.91 -15.37
N GLU A 377 52.96 81.86 -15.77
CA GLU A 377 54.41 81.90 -16.02
C GLU A 377 54.80 82.89 -17.13
N ILE A 378 54.02 82.94 -18.24
CA ILE A 378 54.21 83.92 -19.32
C ILE A 378 53.93 85.36 -18.85
N HIS A 379 52.96 85.56 -17.96
CA HIS A 379 52.67 86.86 -17.36
C HIS A 379 53.77 87.29 -16.38
N GLN A 380 54.24 86.38 -15.52
CA GLN A 380 55.35 86.62 -14.58
C GLN A 380 56.63 87.04 -15.32
N LYS A 381 57.04 86.29 -16.37
CA LYS A 381 58.18 86.63 -17.23
C LYS A 381 58.03 87.94 -18.01
N ARG A 382 56.82 88.51 -18.08
CA ARG A 382 56.57 89.85 -18.65
C ARG A 382 56.67 90.94 -17.59
N VAL A 383 56.24 90.67 -16.36
CA VAL A 383 56.42 91.57 -15.21
C VAL A 383 57.90 91.77 -14.93
N GLU A 384 58.68 90.68 -14.90
CA GLU A 384 60.14 90.71 -14.68
C GLU A 384 60.86 91.62 -15.69
N LYS A 385 60.55 91.50 -16.98
CA LYS A 385 61.12 92.39 -18.03
C LYS A 385 60.74 93.85 -17.87
N LEU A 386 59.51 94.14 -17.44
CA LEU A 386 59.08 95.51 -17.15
C LEU A 386 59.80 96.08 -15.92
N GLN A 387 60.20 95.24 -14.97
CA GLN A 387 61.02 95.63 -13.83
C GLN A 387 62.48 95.90 -14.26
N GLU A 388 63.08 95.06 -15.12
CA GLU A 388 64.40 95.32 -15.73
C GLU A 388 64.43 96.65 -16.51
N GLU A 389 63.39 96.92 -17.32
CA GLU A 389 63.23 98.19 -18.03
C GLU A 389 63.05 99.38 -17.07
N GLN A 390 62.32 99.19 -15.95
CA GLN A 390 62.11 100.22 -14.93
C GLN A 390 63.41 100.53 -14.15
N GLU A 391 64.23 99.54 -13.81
CA GLU A 391 65.55 99.76 -13.19
C GLU A 391 66.50 100.53 -14.12
N LEU A 392 66.54 100.16 -15.41
CA LEU A 392 67.31 100.88 -16.43
C LEU A 392 66.86 102.35 -16.57
N LEU A 393 65.55 102.60 -16.52
CA LEU A 393 65.01 103.97 -16.53
C LEU A 393 65.32 104.73 -15.24
N GLN A 394 65.29 104.08 -14.07
CA GLN A 394 65.68 104.70 -12.80
C GLN A 394 67.18 105.07 -12.77
N GLY A 395 68.07 104.20 -13.25
CA GLY A 395 69.49 104.52 -13.40
C GLY A 395 69.75 105.68 -14.38
N ARG A 396 68.93 105.79 -15.43
CA ARG A 396 68.96 106.91 -16.39
C ARG A 396 68.42 108.22 -15.81
N ILE A 397 67.44 108.16 -14.90
CA ILE A 397 66.96 109.31 -14.13
C ILE A 397 68.02 109.76 -13.10
N ALA A 398 68.66 108.83 -12.39
CA ALA A 398 69.69 109.13 -11.39
C ALA A 398 70.93 109.82 -12.02
N SER A 399 71.39 109.36 -13.18
CA SER A 399 72.49 110.00 -13.92
C SER A 399 72.13 111.40 -14.43
N LEU A 400 70.91 111.60 -14.93
CA LEU A 400 70.42 112.94 -15.29
C LEU A 400 70.30 113.87 -14.07
N ALA A 401 69.84 113.38 -12.93
CA ALA A 401 69.77 114.14 -11.69
C ALA A 401 71.16 114.59 -11.20
N GLY A 402 72.18 113.75 -11.34
CA GLY A 402 73.57 114.12 -11.05
C GLY A 402 74.07 115.27 -11.92
N ILE A 403 73.80 115.23 -13.24
CA ILE A 403 74.16 116.31 -14.18
C ILE A 403 73.43 117.61 -13.82
N VAL A 404 72.14 117.54 -13.46
CA VAL A 404 71.36 118.71 -13.02
C VAL A 404 71.90 119.30 -11.71
N SER A 405 72.41 118.48 -10.78
CA SER A 405 73.04 118.96 -9.55
C SER A 405 74.29 119.79 -9.85
N ILE A 406 75.19 119.27 -10.70
CA ILE A 406 76.43 119.97 -11.10
C ILE A 406 76.12 121.30 -11.79
N TYR A 407 75.12 121.33 -12.68
CA TYR A 407 74.68 122.58 -13.34
C TYR A 407 74.15 123.62 -12.33
N LYS A 408 73.39 123.18 -11.32
CA LYS A 408 72.77 124.05 -10.32
C LYS A 408 73.79 124.61 -9.32
N GLU A 409 74.84 123.83 -9.00
CA GLU A 409 75.97 124.26 -8.18
C GLU A 409 76.81 125.33 -8.90
N ALA A 410 77.11 125.13 -10.19
CA ALA A 410 77.77 126.13 -11.03
C ALA A 410 76.95 127.45 -11.14
N GLN A 411 75.62 127.35 -11.21
CA GLN A 411 74.73 128.52 -11.26
C GLN A 411 74.73 129.33 -9.96
N LEU A 412 74.89 128.68 -8.79
CA LEU A 412 74.97 129.37 -7.49
C LEU A 412 76.27 130.16 -7.34
N SER A 413 77.40 129.67 -7.84
CA SER A 413 78.68 130.40 -7.81
C SER A 413 78.56 131.74 -8.55
N LEU A 414 77.98 131.74 -9.76
CA LEU A 414 77.85 132.95 -10.59
C LEU A 414 76.92 134.01 -9.96
N VAL A 415 75.93 133.58 -9.15
CA VAL A 415 75.05 134.50 -8.42
C VAL A 415 75.78 135.19 -7.25
N GLY A 416 76.76 134.52 -6.63
CA GLY A 416 77.64 135.11 -5.62
C GLY A 416 78.44 136.29 -6.17
N ASP A 417 79.19 136.06 -7.25
CA ASP A 417 80.05 137.06 -7.90
C ASP A 417 79.28 138.32 -8.36
N ILE A 418 78.01 138.15 -8.73
CA ILE A 418 77.12 139.25 -9.12
C ILE A 418 76.62 140.03 -7.90
N SER A 419 76.30 139.33 -6.80
CA SER A 419 75.80 139.94 -5.57
C SER A 419 76.83 140.82 -4.87
N GLU A 420 78.12 140.46 -4.91
CA GLU A 420 79.19 141.26 -4.30
C GLU A 420 79.36 142.60 -5.03
N LYS A 421 79.44 142.57 -6.36
CA LYS A 421 79.52 143.76 -7.23
C LYS A 421 78.30 144.68 -7.15
N MET A 422 77.12 144.11 -6.91
CA MET A 422 75.89 144.88 -6.73
C MET A 422 75.89 145.67 -5.41
N ASN A 423 76.45 145.12 -4.34
CA ASN A 423 76.54 145.81 -3.04
C ASN A 423 77.56 146.96 -3.06
N GLU A 424 78.68 146.83 -3.77
CA GLU A 424 79.63 147.94 -3.97
C GLU A 424 79.00 149.13 -4.70
N THR A 425 78.19 148.85 -5.73
CA THR A 425 77.50 149.91 -6.50
C THR A 425 76.31 150.52 -5.75
N LEU A 426 75.58 149.74 -4.95
CA LEU A 426 74.46 150.24 -4.15
C LEU A 426 74.91 151.25 -3.07
N ASN A 427 76.00 150.97 -2.35
CA ASN A 427 76.57 151.91 -1.36
C ASN A 427 77.01 153.25 -2.00
N GLY A 428 77.46 153.22 -3.26
CA GLY A 428 77.77 154.42 -4.04
C GLY A 428 76.53 155.23 -4.42
N ILE A 429 75.40 154.57 -4.64
CA ILE A 429 74.11 155.19 -4.99
C ILE A 429 73.44 155.81 -3.75
N ASP A 430 73.42 155.13 -2.60
CA ASP A 430 72.82 155.69 -1.38
C ASP A 430 73.54 156.97 -0.91
N THR A 431 74.87 157.00 -1.05
CA THR A 431 75.71 158.19 -0.78
C THR A 431 75.40 159.36 -1.72
N PHE A 432 74.81 159.09 -2.88
CA PHE A 432 74.38 160.09 -3.87
C PHE A 432 72.92 160.51 -3.64
N SER A 433 72.06 159.57 -3.23
CA SER A 433 70.63 159.79 -2.96
C SER A 433 70.40 160.82 -1.85
N VAL A 434 71.09 160.68 -0.71
CA VAL A 434 70.94 161.60 0.44
C VAL A 434 71.19 163.06 0.05
N LYS A 435 72.15 163.33 -0.84
CA LYS A 435 72.42 164.70 -1.33
C LYS A 435 71.32 165.22 -2.26
N PHE A 436 70.73 164.35 -3.08
CA PHE A 436 69.63 164.73 -3.97
C PHE A 436 68.34 165.04 -3.20
N GLU A 437 68.09 164.36 -2.09
CA GLU A 437 66.91 164.62 -1.25
C GLU A 437 67.01 165.95 -0.48
N GLU A 438 68.20 166.32 0.02
CA GLU A 438 68.45 167.63 0.64
C GLU A 438 68.27 168.80 -0.36
N ASP A 439 68.88 168.72 -1.54
CA ASP A 439 68.78 169.79 -2.57
C ASP A 439 67.35 169.93 -3.13
N TYR A 440 66.58 168.85 -3.25
CA TYR A 440 65.22 168.89 -3.78
C TYR A 440 64.24 169.60 -2.82
N GLY A 441 64.33 169.32 -1.51
CA GLY A 441 63.45 169.92 -0.49
C GLY A 441 63.60 171.43 -0.36
N HIS A 442 64.82 171.95 -0.57
CA HIS A 442 65.08 173.39 -0.63
C HIS A 442 64.43 174.06 -1.86
N LEU A 443 64.33 173.35 -2.99
CA LEU A 443 63.71 173.86 -4.21
C LEU A 443 62.17 173.86 -4.13
N GLU A 444 61.58 172.76 -3.64
CA GLU A 444 60.12 172.62 -3.52
C GLU A 444 59.52 173.67 -2.58
N SER A 445 60.18 173.92 -1.44
CA SER A 445 59.76 174.95 -0.48
C SER A 445 59.63 176.34 -1.13
N ARG A 446 60.61 176.74 -1.93
CA ARG A 446 60.61 178.04 -2.65
C ARG A 446 59.50 178.12 -3.70
N VAL A 447 59.24 177.02 -4.41
CA VAL A 447 58.18 176.96 -5.43
C VAL A 447 56.79 177.08 -4.81
N TYR A 448 56.59 176.54 -3.59
CA TYR A 448 55.30 176.63 -2.89
C TYR A 448 54.95 178.06 -2.45
N GLU A 449 55.94 178.84 -2.03
CA GLU A 449 55.79 180.27 -1.69
C GLU A 449 55.36 181.08 -2.93
N ILE A 450 56.14 181.00 -4.02
CA ILE A 450 55.90 181.70 -5.29
C ILE A 450 54.50 181.38 -5.85
N ARG A 451 54.06 180.11 -5.75
CA ARG A 451 52.73 179.64 -6.14
C ARG A 451 51.60 180.36 -5.40
N ASN A 452 51.77 180.66 -4.11
CA ASN A 452 50.75 181.33 -3.31
C ASN A 452 50.71 182.85 -3.59
N GLU A 453 51.86 183.49 -3.81
CA GLU A 453 51.93 184.90 -4.20
C GLU A 453 51.27 185.16 -5.56
N LEU A 454 51.58 184.35 -6.59
CA LEU A 454 50.91 184.45 -7.90
C LEU A 454 49.39 184.26 -7.79
N LYS A 455 48.91 183.41 -6.88
CA LYS A 455 47.47 183.17 -6.71
C LYS A 455 46.72 184.40 -6.17
N VAL A 456 47.39 185.28 -5.41
CA VAL A 456 46.83 186.57 -5.00
C VAL A 456 46.77 187.53 -6.20
N VAL A 457 47.83 187.60 -7.00
CA VAL A 457 47.89 188.45 -8.21
C VAL A 457 46.82 188.07 -9.25
N VAL A 458 46.61 186.77 -9.47
CA VAL A 458 45.58 186.27 -10.40
C VAL A 458 44.17 186.67 -9.96
N ASN A 459 43.88 186.67 -8.65
CA ASN A 459 42.59 187.13 -8.12
C ASN A 459 42.37 188.65 -8.27
N TRP A 460 43.44 189.45 -8.26
CA TRP A 460 43.36 190.89 -8.52
C TRP A 460 43.07 191.19 -10.00
N ILE A 461 43.72 190.44 -10.91
CA ILE A 461 43.54 190.57 -12.36
C ILE A 461 42.13 190.14 -12.82
N THR A 462 41.53 189.12 -12.19
CA THR A 462 40.16 188.68 -12.54
C THR A 462 39.07 189.65 -12.10
N GLY A 463 39.31 190.47 -11.07
CA GLY A 463 38.43 191.59 -10.72
C GLY A 463 38.46 192.71 -11.77
N ASN A 464 39.66 193.21 -12.09
CA ASN A 464 39.84 194.35 -13.02
C ASN A 464 39.29 194.12 -14.44
N ASN A 465 39.14 192.87 -14.89
CA ASN A 465 38.57 192.57 -16.20
C ASN A 465 37.04 192.75 -16.25
N ALA A 466 36.33 192.74 -15.11
CA ALA A 466 34.88 192.95 -15.08
C ALA A 466 34.49 194.42 -15.38
N GLU A 467 35.15 195.39 -14.73
CA GLU A 467 34.91 196.82 -14.98
C GLU A 467 35.34 197.24 -16.40
N LYS A 468 36.38 196.59 -16.95
CA LYS A 468 36.89 196.94 -18.28
C LYS A 468 35.92 196.65 -19.42
N ASP A 469 35.11 195.59 -19.33
CA ASP A 469 34.11 195.26 -20.35
C ASP A 469 32.85 196.15 -20.29
N GLU A 470 32.69 196.97 -19.24
CA GLU A 470 31.65 198.02 -19.18
C GLU A 470 32.12 199.31 -19.88
N MET A 471 33.32 199.82 -19.57
CA MET A 471 33.93 200.95 -20.31
C MET A 471 34.04 200.70 -21.83
N LYS A 472 34.13 199.43 -22.23
CA LYS A 472 34.18 198.97 -23.64
C LYS A 472 32.92 199.31 -24.44
N LYS A 473 31.79 199.62 -23.79
CA LYS A 473 30.55 200.06 -24.45
C LYS A 473 30.48 201.58 -24.61
N GLU A 474 30.96 202.36 -23.65
CA GLU A 474 30.95 203.83 -23.75
C GLU A 474 31.97 204.34 -24.77
N VAL A 475 33.18 203.77 -24.79
CA VAL A 475 34.23 204.09 -25.80
C VAL A 475 33.79 203.72 -27.22
N GLY A 476 32.83 202.82 -27.40
CA GLY A 476 32.22 202.52 -28.70
C GLY A 476 31.24 203.59 -29.21
N SER A 477 30.84 204.54 -28.35
CA SER A 477 29.97 205.68 -28.72
C SER A 477 30.74 207.01 -28.77
N LEU A 478 31.81 207.12 -27.99
CA LEU A 478 32.68 208.28 -27.98
C LEU A 478 33.74 208.19 -29.08
N VAL A 479 33.63 209.13 -30.02
CA VAL A 479 34.76 209.61 -30.84
C VAL A 479 35.04 208.83 -32.14
N GLU A 480 33.95 208.39 -32.78
CA GLU A 480 33.76 208.50 -34.25
C GLU A 480 34.23 209.88 -34.79
N GLN A 481 34.19 210.91 -33.94
CA GLN A 481 34.73 212.26 -34.17
C GLN A 481 36.25 212.34 -34.43
N VAL A 482 37.09 211.35 -34.05
CA VAL A 482 38.53 211.34 -34.42
C VAL A 482 38.77 210.94 -35.86
N LEU A 483 37.81 210.26 -36.49
CA LEU A 483 37.78 210.02 -37.95
C LEU A 483 37.73 211.36 -38.75
N VAL A 484 37.45 212.49 -38.08
CA VAL A 484 37.42 213.86 -38.64
C VAL A 484 38.58 214.74 -38.14
N LEU A 485 39.23 214.43 -37.02
CA LEU A 485 40.16 215.36 -36.35
C LEU A 485 41.65 215.19 -36.70
N THR A 486 42.05 214.17 -37.46
CA THR A 486 43.49 213.94 -37.79
C THR A 486 43.78 213.87 -39.30
N GLU A 487 42.78 214.05 -40.16
CA GLU A 487 43.00 214.33 -41.59
C GLU A 487 43.85 215.61 -41.79
N LYS A 488 43.86 216.51 -40.80
CA LYS A 488 44.74 217.70 -40.74
C LYS A 488 46.22 217.43 -40.42
N VAL A 489 46.61 216.22 -39.97
CA VAL A 489 48.05 215.88 -39.90
C VAL A 489 48.62 215.63 -41.29
N ASN A 490 47.78 215.22 -42.26
CA ASN A 490 48.18 215.17 -43.67
C ASN A 490 48.42 216.58 -44.27
N GLU A 491 47.80 217.64 -43.72
CA GLU A 491 48.17 219.03 -44.05
C GLU A 491 49.46 219.46 -43.34
N MET A 492 49.58 219.20 -42.03
CA MET A 492 50.64 219.79 -41.19
C MET A 492 52.01 219.08 -41.28
N GLY A 493 52.11 217.96 -41.98
CA GLY A 493 53.39 217.30 -42.32
C GLY A 493 54.12 217.90 -43.53
N MET A 494 53.38 218.49 -44.49
CA MET A 494 53.92 219.07 -45.74
C MET A 494 54.91 220.23 -45.52
N ILE A 495 55.02 220.77 -44.31
CA ILE A 495 55.94 221.85 -43.95
C ILE A 495 57.33 221.31 -43.57
N LEU A 496 57.47 220.08 -43.07
CA LEU A 496 58.80 219.47 -42.87
C LEU A 496 59.49 219.10 -44.19
N GLN A 497 58.71 218.82 -45.24
CA GLN A 497 59.24 218.68 -46.61
C GLN A 497 59.84 219.99 -47.16
N LYS A 498 59.64 221.14 -46.49
CA LYS A 498 60.22 222.44 -46.86
C LYS A 498 61.50 222.81 -46.08
N ASN A 499 61.72 222.24 -44.89
CA ASN A 499 62.59 222.86 -43.88
C ASN A 499 63.91 222.14 -43.53
N GLU A 500 64.22 220.97 -44.10
CA GLU A 500 65.61 220.46 -44.14
C GLU A 500 66.09 220.08 -45.56
N GLU A 501 65.40 220.57 -46.60
CA GLU A 501 66.08 220.76 -47.91
C GLU A 501 67.18 221.83 -47.82
N GLU A 502 67.18 222.66 -46.77
CA GLU A 502 68.34 223.48 -46.38
C GLU A 502 69.55 222.63 -45.95
N ARG A 503 69.37 221.45 -45.32
CA ARG A 503 70.48 220.50 -45.09
C ARG A 503 71.00 219.86 -46.37
N LYS A 504 70.16 219.70 -47.41
CA LYS A 504 70.62 219.31 -48.76
C LYS A 504 71.52 220.38 -49.40
N SER A 505 71.52 221.63 -48.93
CA SER A 505 72.44 222.68 -49.39
C SER A 505 73.82 222.66 -48.70
N LEU A 506 73.89 222.14 -47.45
CA LEU A 506 75.01 222.40 -46.53
C LEU A 506 75.89 221.19 -46.17
N SER A 507 75.56 219.99 -46.66
CA SER A 507 76.52 218.86 -46.73
C SER A 507 76.92 218.50 -48.17
N GLU A 508 76.25 219.07 -49.17
CA GLU A 508 76.66 219.00 -50.58
C GLU A 508 78.02 219.69 -50.81
N THR A 509 78.38 220.63 -49.92
CA THR A 509 79.71 221.26 -49.81
C THR A 509 80.78 220.34 -49.19
N VAL A 510 80.40 219.37 -48.35
CA VAL A 510 81.32 218.31 -47.87
C VAL A 510 81.58 217.31 -49.01
N ARG A 511 80.54 217.01 -49.80
CA ARG A 511 80.62 216.28 -51.08
C ARG A 511 81.43 217.01 -52.17
N GLN A 512 81.94 218.22 -51.91
CA GLN A 512 82.90 218.94 -52.76
C GLN A 512 84.31 219.07 -52.16
N ARG A 513 84.60 218.49 -50.98
CA ARG A 513 85.97 218.39 -50.44
C ARG A 513 86.49 216.96 -50.28
N ASP A 514 85.70 216.00 -49.81
CA ASP A 514 86.19 214.61 -49.69
C ASP A 514 86.15 213.84 -51.02
N GLU A 515 85.32 214.25 -51.98
CA GLU A 515 85.42 213.77 -53.36
C GLU A 515 86.73 214.23 -54.06
N LYS A 516 87.52 215.12 -53.43
CA LYS A 516 88.92 215.41 -53.80
C LYS A 516 89.97 214.65 -52.96
N ALA A 517 89.58 213.95 -51.90
CA ALA A 517 90.44 212.99 -51.20
C ALA A 517 90.40 211.60 -51.88
N LYS A 518 89.30 211.31 -52.60
CA LYS A 518 89.02 210.06 -53.32
C LYS A 518 90.01 209.70 -54.45
N GLU A 519 90.91 210.59 -54.84
CA GLU A 519 91.73 210.44 -56.07
C GLU A 519 93.25 210.34 -55.85
N LEU A 520 93.79 210.31 -54.62
CA LEU A 520 95.25 210.25 -54.40
C LEU A 520 95.79 209.06 -53.61
N THR A 521 95.04 208.45 -52.68
CA THR A 521 95.67 207.55 -51.68
C THR A 521 95.70 206.06 -52.06
N MET A 522 94.73 205.51 -52.83
CA MET A 522 94.76 204.05 -53.10
C MET A 522 94.28 203.57 -54.49
N MET A 523 94.25 204.44 -55.50
CA MET A 523 94.54 204.00 -56.90
C MET A 523 96.04 203.69 -57.12
N ILE A 524 96.77 203.40 -56.03
CA ILE A 524 98.22 203.15 -56.01
C ILE A 524 98.56 201.75 -55.46
N GLU A 525 97.76 201.19 -54.54
CA GLU A 525 97.86 199.77 -54.16
C GLU A 525 96.69 198.90 -54.68
N GLU A 526 95.70 199.48 -55.41
CA GLU A 526 94.86 198.66 -56.30
C GLU A 526 95.64 198.26 -57.57
N ARG A 527 96.56 197.28 -57.45
CA ARG A 527 97.12 196.60 -58.63
C ARG A 527 97.53 195.14 -58.41
N ASP A 528 98.24 194.84 -57.32
CA ASP A 528 98.85 193.52 -57.08
C ASP A 528 98.19 192.81 -55.89
N GLY A 529 97.82 191.52 -55.92
CA GLY A 529 97.77 190.57 -57.03
C GLY A 529 96.33 190.08 -57.27
N LYS A 530 95.63 190.76 -58.18
CA LYS A 530 94.36 190.29 -58.76
C LYS A 530 94.68 189.12 -59.71
N LEU A 531 93.81 188.11 -59.79
CA LEU A 531 93.85 187.01 -60.78
C LEU A 531 94.97 185.94 -60.53
N ASN A 532 94.81 184.65 -60.87
CA ASN A 532 93.65 184.03 -61.51
C ASN A 532 93.38 182.55 -61.14
N GLU A 533 92.09 182.21 -61.12
CA GLU A 533 91.44 181.20 -61.97
C GLU A 533 92.28 180.07 -62.60
N LYS A 534 91.69 178.86 -62.55
CA LYS A 534 91.96 177.63 -63.33
C LYS A 534 93.12 176.71 -62.92
N ASP A 535 92.76 175.42 -62.98
CA ASP A 535 93.56 174.24 -63.35
C ASP A 535 94.78 173.88 -62.45
N SER A 536 95.21 172.61 -62.36
CA SER A 536 94.65 171.37 -62.90
C SER A 536 94.72 170.27 -61.83
N GLY A 537 94.08 169.13 -62.07
CA GLY A 537 94.26 167.94 -61.24
C GLY A 537 95.55 167.16 -61.57
N MET A 538 95.54 165.88 -61.18
CA MET A 538 96.41 164.81 -61.69
C MET A 538 97.86 164.74 -61.14
N LEU A 539 98.18 163.53 -60.63
CA LEU A 539 99.52 162.95 -60.39
C LEU A 539 100.45 163.52 -59.28
N SER A 540 100.53 162.72 -58.21
CA SER A 540 101.75 162.01 -57.75
C SER A 540 102.93 162.73 -57.07
N LEU A 541 103.89 161.89 -56.63
CA LEU A 541 105.30 162.17 -56.32
C LEU A 541 105.65 162.94 -55.04
N SER A 542 106.89 162.75 -54.61
CA SER A 542 107.54 163.29 -53.41
C SER A 542 106.82 162.95 -52.08
N GLU A 543 107.31 162.04 -51.21
CA GLU A 543 108.66 161.49 -51.09
C GLU A 543 109.75 162.60 -51.05
N GLU A 544 111.03 162.24 -51.00
CA GLU A 544 112.15 163.10 -51.45
C GLU A 544 112.34 164.50 -50.85
N LYS A 545 111.60 164.83 -49.78
CA LYS A 545 111.96 165.86 -48.79
C LYS A 545 111.80 165.28 -47.37
N ARG A 546 112.62 164.33 -46.90
CA ARG A 546 114.06 164.03 -47.18
C ARG A 546 114.92 165.28 -46.98
N GLU A 547 116.19 165.10 -46.60
CA GLU A 547 117.25 166.11 -46.71
C GLU A 547 117.11 167.43 -45.92
N ALA A 548 115.92 167.76 -45.44
CA ALA A 548 115.62 168.85 -44.52
C ALA A 548 116.16 168.52 -43.12
N ILE A 549 117.48 168.58 -43.03
CA ILE A 549 118.19 169.32 -41.99
C ILE A 549 118.01 168.69 -40.59
N ARG A 550 118.82 167.70 -40.20
CA ARG A 550 120.14 167.23 -40.71
C ARG A 550 121.27 168.28 -40.77
N GLN A 551 121.00 169.55 -40.45
CA GLN A 551 122.00 170.64 -40.41
C GLN A 551 121.82 171.60 -39.21
N LEU A 552 120.95 171.25 -38.25
CA LEU A 552 120.82 171.90 -36.93
C LEU A 552 120.65 170.84 -35.80
N CYS A 553 121.50 169.82 -35.54
CA CYS A 553 122.86 169.46 -35.97
C CYS A 553 123.96 170.49 -35.67
N ILE A 554 125.11 170.01 -35.15
CA ILE A 554 126.44 170.67 -35.12
C ILE A 554 126.55 171.97 -34.30
N TRP A 555 125.45 172.65 -34.03
CA TRP A 555 125.37 173.95 -33.35
C TRP A 555 124.18 173.88 -32.39
N ILE A 556 124.31 173.94 -31.07
CA ILE A 556 125.39 174.45 -30.21
C ILE A 556 125.27 173.64 -28.90
N ASP A 557 126.09 172.62 -28.56
CA ASP A 557 127.46 172.22 -28.98
C ASP A 557 128.59 173.17 -28.51
N PHE A 558 128.24 174.23 -27.77
CA PHE A 558 129.14 175.36 -27.56
C PHE A 558 128.92 176.15 -26.27
N HIS A 559 127.83 175.94 -25.50
CA HIS A 559 127.31 177.01 -24.61
C HIS A 559 126.87 176.73 -23.17
N HIS A 560 126.96 175.50 -22.64
CA HIS A 560 127.30 175.31 -21.22
C HIS A 560 128.05 173.95 -21.08
N ASP A 561 129.18 173.73 -21.77
CA ASP A 561 130.34 174.64 -21.92
C ASP A 561 130.78 175.25 -20.58
N ARG A 562 132.03 174.97 -20.25
CA ARG A 562 132.64 175.23 -18.94
C ARG A 562 131.96 174.46 -17.78
N TYR A 563 132.70 173.75 -16.92
CA TYR A 563 133.82 174.28 -16.11
C TYR A 563 133.30 175.34 -15.12
N GLU A 564 131.97 175.42 -14.90
CA GLU A 564 131.34 176.07 -13.74
C GLU A 564 130.82 175.00 -12.76
N ASP A 565 131.58 174.62 -11.73
CA ASP A 565 133.02 174.87 -11.58
C ASP A 565 133.71 173.69 -10.88
N LEU A 566 135.03 173.67 -11.06
CA LEU A 566 136.13 172.88 -10.49
C LEU A 566 136.17 172.82 -8.94
N LYS A 567 135.11 173.34 -8.30
CA LYS A 567 135.15 174.22 -7.13
C LYS A 567 133.69 174.65 -6.89
N ASP A 568 132.93 174.01 -6.01
CA ASP A 568 133.38 173.68 -4.66
C ASP A 568 133.57 172.18 -4.41
N MET A 569 134.79 171.81 -4.03
CA MET A 569 135.29 171.86 -2.66
C MET A 569 134.49 170.94 -1.74
N MET A 570 135.06 169.80 -1.36
CA MET A 570 135.82 169.70 -0.11
C MET A 570 135.04 170.15 1.14
N LEU A 571 134.23 169.27 1.74
CA LEU A 571 134.03 169.11 3.20
C LEU A 571 133.15 167.86 3.44
N LYS A 572 133.70 166.67 3.71
CA LYS A 572 134.25 166.15 5.00
C LYS A 572 133.17 165.71 6.02
N LYS A 573 133.36 164.49 6.55
CA LYS A 573 132.87 163.95 7.85
C LYS A 573 131.35 163.64 7.92
N ARG A 574 130.89 162.48 8.42
CA ARG A 574 131.03 161.83 9.76
C ARG A 574 130.25 162.61 10.84
N GLY A 575 129.15 162.12 11.45
CA GLY A 575 128.42 160.85 11.32
C GLY A 575 128.08 160.21 12.69
N GLY A 576 127.19 159.20 12.73
CA GLY A 576 126.90 158.37 13.92
C GLY A 576 125.41 158.32 14.36
N THR A 577 124.97 157.50 15.34
CA THR A 577 125.62 156.39 16.07
C THR A 577 124.58 155.67 16.99
N ARG A 578 124.43 154.32 16.90
CA ARG A 578 123.85 153.36 17.92
C ARG A 578 122.32 153.44 18.25
N GLN A 579 121.62 152.43 18.82
CA GLN A 579 121.86 150.97 19.02
C GLN A 579 120.58 150.16 19.40
N ILE A 580 120.57 148.86 19.01
CA ILE A 580 120.19 147.61 19.76
C ILE A 580 118.97 147.60 20.72
N ALA A 581 118.03 146.65 20.46
CA ALA A 581 117.73 145.48 21.32
C ALA A 581 116.76 144.52 20.57
N ALA A 582 116.99 143.20 20.50
CA ALA A 582 118.12 142.37 20.95
C ALA A 582 118.45 141.29 19.90
#